data_AF-A0A973I8U7-F1
#
_entry.id   AF-A0A973I8U7-F1
#
_cell.length_a   1.000
_cell.length_b   1.000
_cell.length_c   1.000
_cell.angle_alpha   90.00
_cell.angle_beta   90.00
_cell.angle_gamma   90.00
#
_symmetry.space_group_name_H-M   'P 1'
#
loop_
_entity.id
_entity.type
_entity.pdbx_description
1 polymer ?
#
loop_
_entity_poly.entity_id
_entity_poly.type
_entity_poly.pdbx_seq_one_letter_code
_entity_poly.pdbx_strand_id
1 'polypeptide(L)'
;MDFNLTEERQMLQDSLRRYLSDKYTTAKRNEILESDSGISADIWAELAELGVIGALFTEEQGGFGGAGFDISVVFEELGRAGVVEPFLDSALVGGRLLAAMGRDDLVEQMIGGEIHLAFAH
;
A
#
# COMPACT_ATOMS: atom_id res chain seq x y z
N MET A 1 13.37 1.21 -25.35
CA MET A 1 12.89 0.81 -24.01
C MET A 1 13.21 1.98 -23.11
N ASP A 2 12.21 2.58 -22.49
CA ASP A 2 12.37 3.69 -21.56
C ASP A 2 12.11 3.15 -20.15
N PHE A 3 13.07 3.35 -19.25
CA PHE A 3 13.01 2.88 -17.86
C PHE A 3 12.76 4.04 -16.88
N ASN A 4 12.57 5.26 -17.39
CA ASN A 4 12.27 6.40 -16.54
C ASN A 4 10.84 6.28 -15.99
N LEU A 5 10.65 6.74 -14.76
CA LEU A 5 9.32 6.87 -14.18
C LEU A 5 8.54 7.99 -14.88
N THR A 6 7.21 7.83 -14.93
CA THR A 6 6.32 8.94 -15.27
C THR A 6 6.32 9.96 -14.14
N GLU A 7 5.88 11.20 -14.41
CA GLU A 7 5.81 12.25 -13.39
C GLU A 7 4.95 11.83 -12.20
N GLU A 8 3.80 11.20 -12.44
CA GLU A 8 2.89 10.69 -11.39
C GLU A 8 3.57 9.65 -10.50
N ARG A 9 4.30 8.70 -11.10
CA ARG A 9 5.06 7.68 -10.37
C ARG A 9 6.19 8.30 -9.56
N GLN A 10 6.89 9.27 -10.12
CA GLN A 10 7.95 9.99 -9.42
C GLN A 10 7.38 10.75 -8.21
N MET A 11 6.24 11.43 -8.38
CA MET A 11 5.56 12.14 -7.30
C MET A 11 5.12 11.19 -6.17
N LEU A 12 4.53 10.04 -6.51
CA LEU A 12 4.17 9.02 -5.54
C LEU A 12 5.41 8.50 -4.79
N GLN A 13 6.47 8.15 -5.52
CA GLN A 13 7.73 7.68 -4.94
C GLN A 13 8.31 8.69 -3.95
N ASP A 14 8.42 9.96 -4.36
CA ASP A 14 9.03 11.00 -3.54
C ASP A 14 8.20 11.33 -2.29
N SER A 15 6.88 11.27 -2.41
CA SER A 15 5.94 11.54 -1.31
C SER A 15 5.97 10.40 -0.30
N LEU A 16 5.89 9.16 -0.78
CA LEU A 16 5.99 7.95 0.05
C LEU A 16 7.34 7.86 0.75
N ARG A 17 8.44 8.10 0.02
CA ARG A 17 9.80 8.10 0.59
C ARG A 17 9.93 9.09 1.74
N ARG A 18 9.44 10.32 1.55
CA ARG A 18 9.49 11.36 2.58
C ARG A 18 8.64 11.01 3.80
N TYR A 19 7.43 10.52 3.56
CA TYR A 19 6.57 10.05 4.64
C TYR A 19 7.25 8.95 5.47
N LEU A 20 7.79 7.93 4.81
CA LEU A 20 8.45 6.81 5.49
C LEU A 20 9.74 7.25 6.21
N SER A 21 10.53 8.16 5.64
CA SER A 21 11.73 8.68 6.32
C SER A 21 11.40 9.44 7.60
N ASP A 22 10.28 10.16 7.60
CA ASP A 22 9.91 11.07 8.68
C ASP A 22 9.12 10.34 9.79
N LYS A 23 8.22 9.43 9.40
CA LYS A 23 7.24 8.80 10.31
C LYS A 23 7.58 7.35 10.64
N TYR A 24 8.24 6.63 9.74
CA TYR A 24 8.45 5.19 9.85
C TYR A 24 9.89 4.83 10.22
N THR A 25 10.35 5.37 11.35
CA THR A 25 11.70 5.10 11.87
C THR A 25 11.86 3.65 12.33
N THR A 26 13.09 3.14 12.41
CA THR A 26 13.39 1.83 13.00
C THR A 26 12.79 1.66 14.41
N ALA A 27 12.81 2.71 15.22
CA ALA A 27 12.23 2.68 16.56
C ALA A 27 10.70 2.49 16.49
N LYS A 28 10.02 3.24 15.61
CA LYS A 28 8.58 3.10 15.40
C LYS A 28 8.21 1.72 14.87
N ARG A 29 8.96 1.19 13.90
CA ARG A 29 8.77 -0.17 13.39
C ARG A 29 8.88 -1.22 14.49
N ASN A 30 9.90 -1.12 15.36
CA ASN A 30 10.08 -2.08 16.45
C ASN A 30 8.94 -1.99 17.47
N GLU A 31 8.47 -0.77 17.81
CA GLU A 31 7.28 -0.57 18.65
C GLU A 31 6.04 -1.27 18.06
N ILE A 32 5.84 -1.18 16.74
CA ILE A 32 4.74 -1.85 16.04
C ILE A 32 4.88 -3.38 16.13
N LEU A 33 6.07 -3.91 15.91
CA LEU A 33 6.34 -5.35 15.99
C LEU A 33 6.17 -5.92 17.40
N GLU A 34 6.41 -5.11 18.42
CA GLU A 34 6.22 -5.48 19.84
C GLU A 34 4.76 -5.34 20.30
N SER A 35 3.90 -4.70 19.50
CA SER A 35 2.47 -4.58 19.79
C SER A 35 1.71 -5.89 19.57
N ASP A 36 0.57 -6.05 20.25
CA ASP A 36 -0.28 -7.24 20.13
C ASP A 36 -0.80 -7.46 18.70
N SER A 37 -0.99 -6.39 17.92
CA SER A 37 -1.48 -6.45 16.54
C SER A 37 -0.38 -6.71 15.51
N GLY A 38 0.89 -6.40 15.85
CA GLY A 38 2.02 -6.46 14.91
C GLY A 38 1.95 -5.47 13.74
N ILE A 39 0.94 -4.59 13.72
CA ILE A 39 0.66 -3.58 12.69
C ILE A 39 0.15 -2.29 13.36
N SER A 40 0.35 -1.14 12.71
CA SER A 40 -0.22 0.15 13.16
C SER A 40 -1.43 0.53 12.32
N ALA A 41 -2.59 0.65 12.96
CA ALA A 41 -3.80 1.16 12.31
C ALA A 41 -3.63 2.63 11.84
N ASP A 42 -2.92 3.45 12.61
CA ASP A 42 -2.66 4.85 12.26
C ASP A 42 -1.77 4.96 11.01
N ILE A 43 -0.66 4.22 10.95
CA ILE A 43 0.22 4.22 9.76
C ILE A 43 -0.53 3.68 8.54
N TRP A 44 -1.35 2.64 8.71
CA TRP A 44 -2.15 2.10 7.63
C TRP A 44 -3.13 3.14 7.06
N ALA A 45 -3.86 3.84 7.92
CA ALA A 45 -4.79 4.90 7.52
C ALA A 45 -4.06 6.07 6.83
N GLU A 46 -2.91 6.50 7.37
CA GLU A 46 -2.09 7.56 6.77
C GLU A 46 -1.57 7.15 5.38
N LEU A 47 -1.17 5.88 5.18
CA LEU A 47 -0.75 5.38 3.87
C LEU A 47 -1.91 5.24 2.88
N ALA A 48 -3.11 4.91 3.35
CA ALA A 48 -4.32 4.91 2.53
C ALA A 48 -4.68 6.34 2.08
N GLU A 49 -4.62 7.33 2.98
CA GLU A 49 -4.86 8.74 2.68
C GLU A 49 -3.82 9.31 1.71
N LEU A 50 -2.56 8.88 1.81
CA LEU A 50 -1.50 9.21 0.85
C LEU A 50 -1.71 8.54 -0.52
N GLY A 51 -2.71 7.66 -0.65
CA GLY A 51 -3.08 6.97 -1.87
C GLY A 51 -2.21 5.75 -2.20
N VAL A 52 -1.38 5.29 -1.26
CA VAL A 52 -0.44 4.17 -1.50
C VAL A 52 -1.19 2.89 -1.82
N ILE A 53 -2.32 2.63 -1.16
CA ILE A 53 -3.17 1.48 -1.45
C ILE A 53 -3.84 1.66 -2.82
N GLY A 54 -4.41 2.84 -3.11
CA GLY A 54 -5.06 3.15 -4.39
C GLY A 54 -4.13 2.99 -5.61
N ALA A 55 -2.83 3.25 -5.45
CA ALA A 55 -1.82 3.02 -6.49
C ALA A 55 -1.66 1.54 -6.87
N LEU A 56 -2.17 0.61 -6.07
CA LEU A 56 -2.15 -0.83 -6.35
C LEU A 56 -3.34 -1.30 -7.18
N PHE A 57 -4.30 -0.43 -7.53
CA PHE A 57 -5.53 -0.76 -8.25
C PHE A 57 -5.70 0.10 -9.50
N THR A 58 -6.38 -0.46 -10.52
CA THR A 58 -6.68 0.27 -11.76
C THR A 58 -7.71 1.36 -11.54
N GLU A 59 -7.79 2.32 -12.46
CA GLU A 59 -8.84 3.35 -12.45
C GLU A 59 -10.24 2.75 -12.48
N GLU A 60 -10.45 1.67 -13.24
CA GLU A 60 -11.72 0.92 -13.26
C GLU A 60 -12.10 0.32 -11.90
N GLN A 61 -11.10 0.09 -11.03
CA GLN A 61 -11.26 -0.43 -9.67
C GLN A 61 -11.33 0.69 -8.62
N GLY A 62 -11.39 1.97 -9.04
CA GLY A 62 -11.39 3.13 -8.14
C GLY A 62 -10.00 3.53 -7.63
N GLY A 63 -8.94 2.91 -8.15
CA GLY A 63 -7.56 3.32 -7.88
C GLY A 63 -7.05 4.35 -8.89
N PHE A 64 -5.73 4.54 -8.91
CA PHE A 64 -5.07 5.44 -9.87
C PHE A 64 -3.74 4.86 -10.37
N GLY A 65 -3.60 3.53 -10.32
CA GLY A 65 -2.39 2.83 -10.74
C GLY A 65 -2.63 1.35 -11.06
N GLY A 66 -1.80 0.47 -10.55
CA GLY A 66 -2.03 -0.97 -10.61
C GLY A 66 -1.43 -1.71 -11.82
N ALA A 67 -0.62 -1.06 -12.66
CA ALA A 67 0.28 -1.81 -13.53
C ALA A 67 1.54 -2.23 -12.76
N GLY A 68 2.34 -3.14 -13.34
CA GLY A 68 3.54 -3.67 -12.68
C GLY A 68 4.52 -2.58 -12.23
N PHE A 69 4.65 -1.49 -12.99
CA PHE A 69 5.51 -0.37 -12.62
C PHE A 69 4.97 0.42 -11.42
N ASP A 70 3.66 0.65 -11.32
CA ASP A 70 3.04 1.37 -10.20
C ASP A 70 3.22 0.58 -8.90
N ILE A 71 2.99 -0.73 -8.97
CA ILE A 71 3.22 -1.66 -7.86
C ILE A 71 4.71 -1.65 -7.48
N SER A 72 5.63 -1.68 -8.45
CA SER A 72 7.07 -1.69 -8.15
C SER A 72 7.53 -0.43 -7.41
N VAL A 73 7.00 0.74 -7.77
CA VAL A 73 7.33 2.02 -7.14
C VAL A 73 6.93 2.00 -5.67
N VAL A 74 5.73 1.52 -5.37
CA VAL A 74 5.24 1.38 -3.99
C VAL A 74 6.13 0.42 -3.20
N PHE A 75 6.31 -0.81 -3.70
CA PHE A 75 7.02 -1.85 -2.96
C PHE A 75 8.52 -1.57 -2.81
N GLU A 76 9.14 -0.79 -3.71
CA GLU A 76 10.54 -0.36 -3.53
C GLU A 76 10.70 0.51 -2.28
N GLU A 77 9.82 1.50 -2.08
CA GLU A 77 9.89 2.39 -0.93
C GLU A 77 9.44 1.69 0.36
N LEU A 78 8.39 0.87 0.31
CA LEU A 78 7.96 0.06 1.46
C LEU A 78 9.09 -0.89 1.92
N GLY A 79 9.74 -1.57 0.97
CA GLY A 79 10.86 -2.46 1.25
C GLY A 79 12.10 -1.73 1.77
N ARG A 80 12.36 -0.52 1.27
CA ARG A 80 13.46 0.35 1.74
C ARG A 80 13.31 0.73 3.21
N ALA A 81 12.08 1.03 3.65
CA ALA A 81 11.79 1.38 5.05
C ALA A 81 11.55 0.16 5.95
N GLY A 82 11.31 -1.02 5.37
CA GLY A 82 10.95 -2.23 6.12
C GLY A 82 9.57 -2.09 6.76
N VAL A 83 8.59 -1.57 6.01
CA VAL A 83 7.19 -1.47 6.41
C VAL A 83 6.64 -2.87 6.73
N VAL A 84 5.90 -3.00 7.84
CA VAL A 84 5.41 -4.31 8.34
C VAL A 84 3.91 -4.48 8.12
N GLU A 85 3.23 -3.38 7.77
CA GLU A 85 1.85 -3.34 7.37
C GLU A 85 1.59 -4.29 6.19
N PRO A 86 0.40 -4.93 6.12
CA PRO A 86 0.16 -6.10 5.27
C PRO A 86 -0.11 -5.74 3.80
N PHE A 87 0.74 -4.93 3.17
CA PHE A 87 0.55 -4.48 1.78
C PHE A 87 0.54 -5.61 0.77
N LEU A 88 1.41 -6.62 0.94
CA LEU A 88 1.47 -7.75 0.01
C LEU A 88 0.23 -8.64 0.13
N ASP A 89 -0.02 -9.15 1.33
CA ASP A 89 -1.05 -10.18 1.54
C ASP A 89 -2.45 -9.58 1.51
N SER A 90 -2.65 -8.43 2.16
CA SER A 90 -3.96 -7.78 2.28
C SER A 90 -4.27 -6.91 1.06
N ALA A 91 -3.52 -5.82 0.86
CA ALA A 91 -3.88 -4.83 -0.18
C ALA A 91 -3.67 -5.36 -1.59
N LEU A 92 -2.51 -5.94 -1.89
CA LEU A 92 -2.22 -6.41 -3.24
C LEU A 92 -2.93 -7.72 -3.54
N VAL A 93 -2.64 -8.80 -2.80
CA VAL A 93 -3.21 -10.12 -3.11
C VAL A 93 -4.70 -10.17 -2.80
N GLY A 94 -5.08 -9.86 -1.55
CA GLY A 94 -6.49 -9.88 -1.13
C GLY A 94 -7.36 -8.89 -1.90
N GLY A 95 -6.90 -7.65 -2.03
CA GLY A 95 -7.60 -6.61 -2.77
C GLY A 95 -7.79 -6.94 -4.26
N ARG A 96 -6.77 -7.47 -4.94
CA ARG A 96 -6.91 -7.90 -6.35
C ARG A 96 -7.82 -9.10 -6.51
N LEU A 97 -7.87 -10.01 -5.53
CA LEU A 97 -8.83 -11.09 -5.53
C LEU A 97 -10.26 -10.57 -5.41
N LEU A 98 -10.52 -9.61 -4.53
CA LEU A 98 -11.84 -8.95 -4.43
C LEU A 98 -12.25 -8.31 -5.76
N ALA A 99 -11.33 -7.59 -6.39
CA ALA A 99 -11.60 -6.95 -7.67
C ALA A 99 -11.87 -7.99 -8.78
N ALA A 100 -11.13 -9.09 -8.81
CA ALA A 100 -11.38 -10.18 -9.76
C ALA A 100 -12.74 -10.88 -9.54
N MET A 101 -13.27 -10.83 -8.32
CA MET A 101 -14.60 -11.36 -7.98
C MET A 101 -15.73 -10.33 -8.18
N GLY A 102 -15.43 -9.10 -8.62
CA GLY A 102 -16.42 -8.02 -8.77
C GLY A 102 -17.01 -7.55 -7.44
N ARG A 103 -16.23 -7.58 -6.36
CA ARG A 103 -16.61 -7.09 -5.03
C ARG A 103 -16.23 -5.64 -4.83
N ASP A 104 -16.79 -4.77 -5.68
CA ASP A 104 -16.44 -3.35 -5.75
C ASP A 104 -16.63 -2.64 -4.40
N ASP A 105 -17.65 -3.04 -3.64
CA ASP A 105 -17.94 -2.56 -2.28
C ASP A 105 -16.78 -2.78 -1.30
N LEU A 106 -16.09 -3.92 -1.43
CA LEU A 106 -14.96 -4.26 -0.57
C LEU A 106 -13.64 -3.72 -1.14
N VAL A 107 -13.54 -3.54 -2.47
CA VAL A 107 -12.39 -2.87 -3.09
C VAL A 107 -12.33 -1.42 -2.64
N GLU A 108 -13.45 -0.72 -2.61
CA GLU A 108 -13.54 0.66 -2.10
C GLU A 108 -13.09 0.75 -0.64
N GLN A 109 -13.59 -0.14 0.22
CA GLN A 109 -13.16 -0.21 1.63
C GLN A 109 -11.68 -0.55 1.79
N MET A 110 -11.13 -1.41 0.91
CA MET A 110 -9.71 -1.74 0.91
C MET A 110 -8.87 -0.51 0.53
N ILE A 111 -9.23 0.18 -0.55
CA ILE A 111 -8.54 1.41 -1.00
C ILE A 111 -8.59 2.48 0.09
N GLY A 112 -9.72 2.61 0.79
CA GLY A 112 -9.89 3.51 1.94
C GLY A 112 -9.12 3.08 3.20
N GLY A 113 -8.49 1.90 3.20
CA GLY A 113 -7.77 1.37 4.35
C GLY A 113 -8.67 0.90 5.50
N GLU A 114 -9.96 0.71 5.26
CA GLU A 114 -10.96 0.36 6.30
C GLU A 114 -10.91 -1.12 6.69
N ILE A 115 -10.44 -1.97 5.78
CA ILE A 115 -10.40 -3.41 5.97
C ILE A 115 -8.99 -3.98 5.75
N HIS A 116 -8.71 -5.05 6.49
CA HIS A 116 -7.57 -5.93 6.25
C HIS A 116 -8.08 -7.32 5.86
N LEU A 117 -7.37 -7.96 4.93
CA LEU A 117 -7.65 -9.31 4.47
C LEU A 117 -6.48 -10.21 4.82
N ALA A 118 -6.79 -11.45 5.16
CA ALA A 118 -5.82 -12.52 5.30
C ALA A 118 -6.27 -13.70 4.44
N PHE A 119 -5.30 -14.43 3.88
CA PHE A 119 -5.58 -15.60 3.07
C PHE A 119 -5.25 -16.88 3.85
N ALA A 120 -6.28 -17.50 4.42
CA ALA A 120 -6.17 -18.81 5.06
C ALA A 120 -6.22 -19.90 3.98
N HIS A 121 -5.05 -20.45 3.65
CA HIS A 121 -4.86 -21.52 2.66
C HIS A 121 -4.22 -22.75 3.29
#